data_AF-A0A1E7L9V0-F1
#
_entry.id   AF-A0A1E7L9V0-F1
#
_cell.length_a   1.000
_cell.length_b   1.000
_cell.length_c   1.000
_cell.angle_alpha   90.00
_cell.angle_beta   90.00
_cell.angle_gamma   90.00
#
_symmetry.space_group_name_H-M   'P 1'
#
loop_
_entity.id
_entity.type
_entity.pdbx_description
1 polymer ?
#
loop_
_entity_poly.entity_id
_entity_poly.type
_entity_poly.pdbx_seq_one_letter_code
_entity_poly.pdbx_strand_id
1 'polypeptide(L)'
;MSKNRARDRAARRQMQGGARRARAARTVDTTADRTEYPPRLVDGRGESWYLTSRPNAYGTRALDYTETRTYEEIDAEHGPVRHVDIATEDDRARFTAALRQAGHRALGTLAVALRMTAEAAERATGRPGDLVAGRPGSWESATVMSLTRSEAAHAPAGQVDEDALKVLLPVLERWVVTGPTVVEVAESLTYDLAALADESGGWHGITDAWMRRHASESVRSWAMSRCSAPDDAVPEPEALPHTVDRVALVFGATLPVRPVEGLTAGSTVDELFAALVARAAYRLERAETGERYPARADVWVQPKPQFATPEDWPEGWRRGEALVMVTARRPWEAPEEDTAVVADMVRAAAEQLHEVLPPLPGHELAGHAGIPFEMHAALNGAIAPASFDRLLAEMQERAVHYGHTVMAETEFDPRQNLPSASSTGYVVDTAPSHGLVEVDHPQANPPGRGGVED
;
A
#
# COMPACT_ATOMS: atom_id res chain seq x y z
N MET A 1 -0.35 48.23 -0.26
CA MET A 1 -0.70 46.79 -0.25
C MET A 1 -2.02 46.40 -0.93
N SER A 2 -2.86 47.33 -1.44
CA SER A 2 -4.19 46.99 -2.02
C SER A 2 -4.17 46.56 -3.51
N LYS A 3 -3.21 47.04 -4.32
CA LYS A 3 -3.19 46.81 -5.77
C LYS A 3 -2.81 45.38 -6.19
N ASN A 4 -1.98 44.68 -5.42
CA ASN A 4 -1.57 43.31 -5.76
C ASN A 4 -2.69 42.28 -5.52
N ARG A 5 -3.48 42.43 -4.46
CA ARG A 5 -4.64 41.54 -4.18
C ARG A 5 -5.78 41.69 -5.20
N ALA A 6 -5.91 42.86 -5.84
CA ALA A 6 -6.88 43.05 -6.91
C ALA A 6 -6.40 42.42 -8.23
N ARG A 7 -5.09 42.49 -8.51
CA ARG A 7 -4.46 41.89 -9.68
C ARG A 7 -4.44 40.36 -9.60
N ASP A 8 -4.19 39.78 -8.42
CA ASP A 8 -4.28 38.33 -8.20
C ASP A 8 -5.71 37.80 -8.28
N ARG A 9 -6.71 38.57 -7.80
CA ARG A 9 -8.12 38.21 -7.96
C ARG A 9 -8.58 38.31 -9.42
N ALA A 10 -8.08 39.29 -10.17
CA ALA A 10 -8.33 39.40 -11.60
C ALA A 10 -7.64 38.28 -12.39
N ALA A 11 -6.40 37.91 -12.05
CA ALA A 11 -5.69 36.78 -12.66
C ALA A 11 -6.37 35.44 -12.34
N ARG A 12 -6.82 35.21 -11.10
CA ARG A 12 -7.63 34.03 -10.74
C ARG A 12 -8.96 33.99 -11.49
N ARG A 13 -9.66 35.13 -11.64
CA ARG A 13 -10.88 35.22 -12.45
C ARG A 13 -10.64 35.02 -13.94
N GLN A 14 -9.48 35.42 -14.45
CA GLN A 14 -9.10 35.26 -15.86
C GLN A 14 -8.66 33.82 -16.17
N MET A 15 -8.05 33.12 -15.20
CA MET A 15 -7.82 31.67 -15.25
C MET A 15 -9.15 30.89 -15.12
N GLN A 16 -10.08 31.36 -14.28
CA GLN A 16 -11.42 30.77 -14.12
C GLN A 16 -12.34 31.04 -15.33
N GLY A 17 -12.12 32.11 -16.10
CA GLY A 17 -12.84 32.42 -17.34
C GLY A 17 -12.56 31.47 -18.51
N GLY A 18 -11.59 30.55 -18.37
CA GLY A 18 -11.36 29.42 -19.27
C GLY A 18 -12.48 28.38 -19.27
N ALA A 19 -13.45 28.49 -18.34
CA ALA A 19 -14.69 27.71 -18.23
C ALA A 19 -15.68 27.86 -19.42
N ARG A 20 -15.20 28.27 -20.61
CA ARG A 20 -15.98 28.44 -21.84
C ARG A 20 -15.84 27.32 -22.86
N ARG A 21 -15.11 26.23 -22.57
CA ARG A 21 -15.14 25.03 -23.40
C ARG A 21 -16.23 24.07 -22.92
N ALA A 22 -17.48 24.46 -23.18
CA ALA A 22 -18.62 23.57 -23.11
C ALA A 22 -18.36 22.33 -24.00
N ARG A 23 -18.14 21.17 -23.39
CA ARG A 23 -18.05 19.88 -24.08
C ARG A 23 -18.80 18.81 -23.30
N ALA A 24 -20.12 18.86 -23.40
CA ALA A 24 -20.90 17.64 -23.42
C ALA A 24 -20.49 16.84 -24.66
N ALA A 25 -20.11 15.57 -24.46
CA ALA A 25 -19.97 14.52 -25.48
C ALA A 25 -19.76 15.03 -26.92
N ARG A 26 -18.64 15.74 -27.18
CA ARG A 26 -18.27 16.02 -28.57
C ARG A 26 -17.67 14.73 -29.11
N THR A 27 -18.28 14.19 -30.15
CA THR A 27 -17.56 13.47 -31.21
C THR A 27 -16.32 14.32 -31.50
N VAL A 28 -15.14 13.81 -31.15
CA VAL A 28 -13.88 14.53 -31.35
C VAL A 28 -13.76 14.78 -32.85
N ASP A 29 -13.72 16.05 -33.26
CA ASP A 29 -13.46 16.39 -34.66
C ASP A 29 -11.97 16.13 -34.90
N THR A 30 -11.67 15.04 -35.61
CA THR A 30 -10.30 14.54 -35.77
C THR A 30 -9.47 15.37 -36.75
N THR A 31 -10.03 16.46 -37.31
CA THR A 31 -9.44 17.22 -38.42
C THR A 31 -8.78 18.55 -38.02
N ALA A 32 -8.81 18.95 -36.76
CA ALA A 32 -8.30 20.27 -36.31
C ALA A 32 -7.25 20.21 -35.18
N ASP A 33 -6.68 21.39 -34.91
CA ASP A 33 -5.46 21.70 -34.12
C ASP A 33 -5.35 20.96 -32.76
N ARG A 34 -4.12 20.78 -32.25
CA ARG A 34 -3.77 20.01 -31.04
C ARG A 34 -4.59 20.37 -29.78
N THR A 35 -5.23 21.54 -29.77
CA THR A 35 -6.12 22.00 -28.69
C THR A 35 -7.48 21.30 -28.62
N GLU A 36 -7.79 20.40 -29.57
CA GLU A 36 -9.08 19.71 -29.63
C GLU A 36 -9.11 18.35 -28.93
N TYR A 37 -7.96 17.74 -28.68
CA TYR A 37 -7.86 16.45 -28.00
C TYR A 37 -7.85 16.62 -26.48
N PRO A 38 -8.63 15.83 -25.72
CA PRO A 38 -8.56 15.83 -24.26
C PRO A 38 -7.14 15.48 -23.79
N PRO A 39 -6.59 16.17 -22.80
CA PRO A 39 -5.22 15.89 -22.34
C PRO A 39 -5.08 14.50 -21.71
N ARG A 40 -6.19 13.92 -21.22
CA ARG A 40 -6.24 12.63 -20.55
C ARG A 40 -7.53 11.89 -20.89
N LEU A 41 -7.42 10.58 -21.01
CA LEU A 41 -8.52 9.65 -21.26
C LEU A 41 -8.47 8.49 -20.27
N VAL A 42 -9.62 7.88 -20.05
CA VAL A 42 -9.77 6.61 -19.35
C VAL A 42 -10.51 5.66 -20.28
N ASP A 43 -9.95 4.49 -20.53
CA ASP A 43 -10.58 3.49 -21.37
C ASP A 43 -11.59 2.61 -20.61
N GLY A 44 -12.25 1.68 -21.31
CA GLY A 44 -13.21 0.74 -20.73
C GLY A 44 -12.59 -0.25 -19.74
N ARG A 45 -11.25 -0.36 -19.70
CA ARG A 45 -10.48 -1.19 -18.75
C ARG A 45 -10.01 -0.39 -17.52
N GLY A 46 -10.30 0.90 -17.46
CA GLY A 46 -9.89 1.79 -16.36
C GLY A 46 -8.44 2.29 -16.51
N GLU A 47 -7.79 2.01 -17.65
CA GLU A 47 -6.43 2.46 -17.90
C GLU A 47 -6.40 3.94 -18.28
N SER A 48 -5.40 4.66 -17.78
CA SER A 48 -5.26 6.10 -17.99
C SER A 48 -4.27 6.40 -19.10
N TRP A 49 -4.74 7.13 -20.10
CA TRP A 49 -4.00 7.49 -21.31
C TRP A 49 -3.73 8.99 -21.32
N TYR A 50 -2.49 9.39 -21.60
CA TYR A 50 -2.01 10.78 -21.53
C TYR A 50 -1.61 11.27 -22.90
N LEU A 51 -2.16 12.43 -23.30
CA LEU A 51 -1.81 13.06 -24.56
C LEU A 51 -0.32 13.43 -24.56
N THR A 52 0.41 12.92 -25.54
CA THR A 52 1.84 13.18 -25.69
C THR A 52 2.09 14.54 -26.35
N SER A 53 3.35 14.82 -26.70
CA SER A 53 3.70 16.02 -27.48
C SER A 53 3.16 15.98 -28.92
N ARG A 54 2.80 14.79 -29.43
CA ARG A 54 2.22 14.60 -30.78
C ARG A 54 0.69 14.76 -30.72
N PRO A 55 0.06 15.43 -31.71
CA PRO A 55 -1.39 15.50 -31.80
C PRO A 55 -2.00 14.09 -31.91
N ASN A 56 -3.13 13.87 -31.23
CA ASN A 56 -3.84 12.59 -31.20
C ASN A 56 -2.96 11.36 -30.94
N ALA A 57 -1.96 11.48 -30.07
CA ALA A 57 -1.12 10.35 -29.70
C ALA A 57 -1.05 10.30 -28.18
N TYR A 58 -1.52 9.20 -27.61
CA TYR A 58 -1.66 8.99 -26.19
C TYR A 58 -0.76 7.83 -25.73
N GLY A 59 -0.02 8.04 -24.66
CA GLY A 59 0.75 6.99 -23.99
C GLY A 59 0.14 6.63 -22.65
N THR A 60 0.40 5.40 -22.19
CA THR A 60 0.00 4.93 -20.85
C THR A 60 1.23 4.73 -19.98
N ARG A 61 1.06 4.94 -18.68
CA ARG A 61 2.12 4.74 -17.70
C ARG A 61 2.49 3.27 -17.54
N ALA A 62 1.56 2.34 -17.81
CA ALA A 62 1.79 0.90 -17.73
C ALA A 62 2.80 0.40 -18.78
N LEU A 63 2.99 1.16 -19.86
CA LEU A 63 3.94 0.86 -20.93
C LEU A 63 5.11 1.86 -20.93
N ASP A 64 5.36 2.55 -19.81
CA ASP A 64 6.40 3.59 -19.68
C ASP A 64 6.34 4.66 -20.79
N TYR A 65 5.15 4.91 -21.34
CA TYR A 65 4.92 5.79 -22.50
C TYR A 65 5.73 5.41 -23.76
N THR A 66 6.25 4.17 -23.83
CA THR A 66 7.05 3.67 -24.97
C THR A 66 6.19 3.43 -26.21
N GLU A 67 4.92 3.11 -26.01
CA GLU A 67 3.92 2.95 -27.06
C GLU A 67 2.91 4.10 -27.01
N THR A 68 2.47 4.55 -28.18
CA THR A 68 1.43 5.56 -28.31
C THR A 68 0.31 5.07 -29.22
N ARG A 69 -0.93 5.38 -28.86
CA ARG A 69 -2.12 5.12 -29.66
C ARG A 69 -2.93 6.38 -29.90
N THR A 70 -3.65 6.41 -31.01
CA THR A 70 -4.64 7.45 -31.31
C THR A 70 -5.89 7.28 -30.46
N TYR A 71 -6.70 8.33 -30.32
CA TYR A 71 -8.00 8.25 -29.66
C TYR A 71 -8.86 7.14 -30.27
N GLU A 72 -8.89 7.05 -31.60
CA GLU A 72 -9.70 6.08 -32.34
C GLU A 72 -9.22 4.65 -32.11
N GLU A 73 -7.90 4.42 -32.07
CA GLU A 73 -7.33 3.10 -31.75
C GLU A 73 -7.66 2.69 -30.31
N ILE A 74 -7.59 3.61 -29.34
CA ILE A 74 -7.95 3.32 -27.95
C ILE A 74 -9.44 3.00 -27.86
N ASP A 75 -10.33 3.77 -28.49
CA ASP A 75 -11.76 3.49 -28.44
C ASP A 75 -12.14 2.19 -29.14
N ALA A 76 -11.49 1.88 -30.27
CA ALA A 76 -11.73 0.64 -31.00
C ALA A 76 -11.26 -0.61 -30.22
N GLU A 77 -10.11 -0.56 -29.55
CA GLU A 77 -9.49 -1.73 -28.91
C GLU A 77 -9.77 -1.83 -27.39
N HIS A 78 -10.01 -0.68 -26.75
CA HIS A 78 -10.14 -0.53 -25.30
C HIS A 78 -11.41 0.22 -24.88
N GLY A 79 -12.31 0.60 -25.80
CA GLY A 79 -13.50 1.39 -25.49
C GLY A 79 -14.50 0.74 -24.52
N PRO A 80 -15.44 1.52 -23.95
CA PRO A 80 -15.68 2.93 -24.28
C PRO A 80 -14.66 3.88 -23.64
N VAL A 81 -14.17 4.84 -24.42
CA VAL A 81 -13.27 5.89 -23.91
C VAL A 81 -14.05 7.04 -23.28
N ARG A 82 -13.64 7.43 -22.07
CA ARG A 82 -14.16 8.60 -21.36
C ARG A 82 -13.06 9.64 -21.18
N HIS A 83 -13.42 10.91 -21.32
CA HIS A 83 -12.47 11.99 -21.08
C HIS A 83 -12.27 12.22 -19.59
N VAL A 84 -11.05 12.49 -19.18
CA VAL A 84 -10.78 12.99 -17.82
C VAL A 84 -10.95 14.50 -17.83
N ASP A 85 -11.93 15.01 -17.08
CA ASP A 85 -12.25 16.42 -17.01
C ASP A 85 -12.33 16.90 -15.54
N ILE A 86 -12.42 18.21 -15.36
CA ILE A 86 -12.68 18.81 -14.05
C ILE A 86 -14.14 18.60 -13.66
N ALA A 87 -14.39 18.46 -12.36
CA ALA A 87 -15.75 18.46 -11.84
C ALA A 87 -16.50 19.74 -12.26
N THR A 88 -17.78 19.60 -12.60
CA THR A 88 -18.62 20.75 -12.94
C THR A 88 -18.75 21.70 -11.74
N GLU A 89 -18.90 22.99 -11.99
CA GLU A 89 -19.04 23.98 -10.91
C GLU A 89 -20.26 23.70 -10.03
N ASP A 90 -21.36 23.20 -10.62
CA ASP A 90 -22.57 22.81 -9.88
C ASP A 90 -22.31 21.59 -8.99
N ASP A 91 -21.65 20.55 -9.51
CA ASP A 91 -21.28 19.38 -8.69
C ASP A 91 -20.35 19.79 -7.55
N ARG A 92 -19.31 20.59 -7.82
CA ARG A 92 -18.38 21.09 -6.78
C ARG A 92 -19.08 21.94 -5.73
N ALA A 93 -20.01 22.81 -6.15
CA ALA A 93 -20.78 23.63 -5.21
C ALA A 93 -21.66 22.77 -4.29
N ARG A 94 -22.36 21.77 -4.85
CA ARG A 94 -23.18 20.82 -4.07
C ARG A 94 -22.33 19.98 -3.13
N PHE A 95 -21.21 19.47 -3.63
CA PHE A 95 -20.26 18.65 -2.90
C PHE A 95 -19.69 19.40 -1.69
N THR A 96 -19.14 20.60 -1.91
CA THR A 96 -18.60 21.44 -0.85
C THR A 96 -19.68 21.91 0.13
N ALA A 97 -20.90 22.21 -0.33
CA ALA A 97 -22.00 22.54 0.56
C ALA A 97 -22.38 21.39 1.48
N ALA A 98 -22.42 20.15 0.96
CA ALA A 98 -22.69 18.95 1.74
C ALA A 98 -21.60 18.68 2.78
N LEU A 99 -20.32 18.80 2.41
CA LEU A 99 -19.23 18.67 3.39
C LEU A 99 -19.28 19.77 4.46
N ARG A 100 -19.59 21.01 4.08
CA ARG A 100 -19.75 22.12 5.03
C ARG A 100 -20.91 21.87 6.01
N GLN A 101 -22.01 21.29 5.53
CA GLN A 101 -23.13 20.89 6.39
C GLN A 101 -22.72 19.81 7.40
N ALA A 102 -21.93 18.83 6.99
CA ALA A 102 -21.45 17.77 7.87
C ALA A 102 -20.51 18.28 8.98
N GLY A 103 -19.82 19.41 8.76
CA GLY A 103 -18.94 20.06 9.73
C GLY A 103 -17.83 19.11 10.20
N HIS A 104 -17.73 18.90 11.52
CA HIS A 104 -16.76 17.96 12.10
C HIS A 104 -16.92 16.51 11.60
N ARG A 105 -18.07 16.13 11.04
CA ARG A 105 -18.27 14.79 10.45
C ARG A 105 -17.91 14.71 8.97
N ALA A 106 -17.42 15.79 8.37
CA ALA A 106 -17.20 15.89 6.92
C ALA A 106 -16.28 14.79 6.38
N LEU A 107 -15.11 14.59 6.99
CA LEU A 107 -14.16 13.60 6.49
C LEU A 107 -14.63 12.16 6.71
N GLY A 108 -15.28 11.86 7.84
CA GLY A 108 -15.87 10.54 8.08
C GLY A 108 -17.01 10.23 7.09
N THR A 109 -17.88 11.22 6.84
CA THR A 109 -18.95 11.11 5.85
C THR A 109 -18.39 10.92 4.43
N LEU A 110 -17.32 11.64 4.09
CA LEU A 110 -16.62 11.47 2.82
C LEU A 110 -15.99 10.08 2.69
N ALA A 111 -15.33 9.56 3.73
CA ALA A 111 -14.72 8.23 3.71
C ALA A 111 -15.77 7.14 3.42
N VAL A 112 -16.94 7.23 4.07
CA VAL A 112 -18.08 6.33 3.80
C VAL A 112 -18.59 6.49 2.36
N ALA A 113 -18.77 7.73 1.89
CA ALA A 113 -19.22 8.00 0.53
C ALA A 113 -18.25 7.44 -0.53
N LEU A 114 -16.94 7.56 -0.30
CA LEU A 114 -15.90 7.03 -1.19
C LEU A 114 -15.90 5.50 -1.23
N ARG A 115 -16.04 4.83 -0.07
CA ARG A 115 -16.18 3.36 -0.02
C ARG A 115 -17.40 2.91 -0.81
N MET A 116 -18.56 3.50 -0.57
CA MET A 116 -19.80 3.17 -1.28
C MET A 116 -19.68 3.42 -2.79
N THR A 117 -18.95 4.48 -3.20
CA THR A 117 -18.67 4.76 -4.61
C THR A 117 -17.73 3.71 -5.21
N ALA A 118 -16.71 3.27 -4.49
CA ALA A 118 -15.82 2.19 -4.93
C ALA A 118 -16.59 0.87 -5.12
N GLU A 119 -17.50 0.54 -4.21
CA GLU A 119 -18.40 -0.62 -4.32
C GLU A 119 -19.38 -0.49 -5.51
N ALA A 120 -19.88 0.72 -5.77
CA ALA A 120 -20.70 0.98 -6.96
C ALA A 120 -19.89 0.82 -8.26
N ALA A 121 -18.66 1.32 -8.29
CA ALA A 121 -17.75 1.14 -9.41
C ALA A 121 -17.42 -0.34 -9.64
N GLU A 122 -17.10 -1.08 -8.57
CA GLU A 122 -16.86 -2.52 -8.64
C GLU A 122 -18.07 -3.28 -9.19
N ARG A 123 -19.29 -2.94 -8.78
CA ARG A 123 -20.51 -3.55 -9.35
C ARG A 123 -20.72 -3.21 -10.82
N ALA A 124 -20.35 -2.00 -11.24
CA ALA A 124 -20.56 -1.53 -12.61
C ALA A 124 -19.52 -2.06 -13.59
N THR A 125 -18.25 -2.18 -13.19
CA THR A 125 -17.11 -2.46 -14.08
C THR A 125 -16.24 -3.62 -13.63
N GLY A 126 -16.52 -4.20 -12.46
CA GLY A 126 -15.66 -5.22 -11.83
C GLY A 126 -14.40 -4.63 -11.19
N ARG A 127 -14.27 -3.30 -11.10
CA ARG A 127 -13.03 -2.64 -10.65
C ARG A 127 -13.31 -1.52 -9.65
N PRO A 128 -12.96 -1.70 -8.36
CA PRO A 128 -13.03 -0.60 -7.39
C PRO A 128 -12.01 0.52 -7.69
N GLY A 129 -10.94 0.19 -8.42
CA GLY A 129 -9.89 1.15 -8.81
C GLY A 129 -10.35 2.24 -9.78
N ASP A 130 -11.54 2.11 -10.38
CA ASP A 130 -12.11 3.15 -11.24
C ASP A 130 -12.36 4.46 -10.46
N LEU A 131 -12.45 4.42 -9.11
CA LEU A 131 -12.50 5.59 -8.23
C LEU A 131 -11.31 6.55 -8.42
N VAL A 132 -10.16 6.03 -8.82
CA VAL A 132 -8.92 6.80 -9.03
C VAL A 132 -8.48 6.79 -10.49
N ALA A 133 -9.41 6.51 -11.41
CA ALA A 133 -9.17 6.58 -12.84
C ALA A 133 -8.77 8.01 -13.25
N GLY A 134 -7.80 8.13 -14.16
CA GLY A 134 -7.20 9.38 -14.63
C GLY A 134 -5.79 9.62 -14.06
N ARG A 135 -5.53 9.20 -12.82
CA ARG A 135 -4.20 9.29 -12.21
C ARG A 135 -3.90 8.14 -11.22
N PRO A 136 -3.99 6.87 -11.67
CA PRO A 136 -3.57 5.75 -10.85
C PRO A 136 -2.06 5.87 -10.51
N GLY A 137 -1.73 5.58 -9.24
CA GLY A 137 -0.35 5.65 -8.74
C GLY A 137 0.15 7.04 -8.35
N SER A 138 -0.72 8.07 -8.28
CA SER A 138 -0.38 9.26 -7.48
C SER A 138 -0.55 8.96 -5.99
N TRP A 139 0.17 9.69 -5.14
CA TRP A 139 0.06 9.53 -3.69
C TRP A 139 -1.34 9.94 -3.18
N GLU A 140 -1.99 10.92 -3.81
CA GLU A 140 -3.38 11.30 -3.52
C GLU A 140 -4.33 10.14 -3.84
N SER A 141 -4.19 9.53 -5.01
CA SER A 141 -4.97 8.36 -5.42
C SER A 141 -4.76 7.17 -4.47
N ALA A 142 -3.52 6.91 -4.07
CA ALA A 142 -3.20 5.88 -3.09
C ALA A 142 -3.87 6.16 -1.74
N THR A 143 -3.87 7.42 -1.31
CA THR A 143 -4.50 7.85 -0.04
C THR A 143 -6.01 7.69 -0.08
N VAL A 144 -6.68 8.09 -1.17
CA VAL A 144 -8.12 7.89 -1.35
C VAL A 144 -8.47 6.40 -1.33
N MET A 145 -7.73 5.56 -2.06
CA MET A 145 -7.98 4.11 -2.05
C MET A 145 -7.76 3.51 -0.66
N SER A 146 -6.70 3.91 0.05
CA SER A 146 -6.46 3.48 1.43
C SER A 146 -7.60 3.90 2.36
N LEU A 147 -8.08 5.14 2.22
CA LEU A 147 -9.21 5.65 3.00
C LEU A 147 -10.46 4.78 2.83
N THR A 148 -10.78 4.34 1.61
CA THR A 148 -11.95 3.46 1.36
C THR A 148 -11.90 2.11 2.07
N ARG A 149 -10.70 1.63 2.41
CA ARG A 149 -10.47 0.33 3.06
C ARG A 149 -10.20 0.44 4.56
N SER A 150 -9.96 1.66 5.05
CA SER A 150 -9.60 1.92 6.44
C SER A 150 -10.77 1.76 7.41
N GLU A 151 -10.45 1.65 8.69
CA GLU A 151 -11.43 1.74 9.79
C GLU A 151 -12.24 3.05 9.76
N ALA A 152 -11.65 4.13 9.22
CA ALA A 152 -12.35 5.39 9.05
C ALA A 152 -13.54 5.29 8.07
N ALA A 153 -13.47 4.45 7.05
CA ALA A 153 -14.61 4.19 6.15
C ALA A 153 -15.72 3.35 6.81
N HIS A 154 -15.46 2.77 7.98
CA HIS A 154 -16.41 2.01 8.80
C HIS A 154 -16.93 2.84 9.97
N ALA A 155 -16.91 4.17 9.84
CA ALA A 155 -17.41 5.09 10.84
C ALA A 155 -18.81 4.68 11.35
N PRO A 156 -19.03 4.62 12.68
CA PRO A 156 -20.35 4.34 13.25
C PRO A 156 -21.39 5.36 12.75
N ALA A 157 -22.67 4.97 12.68
CA ALA A 157 -23.75 5.83 12.15
C ALA A 157 -23.80 7.24 12.78
N GLY A 158 -23.45 7.38 14.07
CA GLY A 158 -23.41 8.69 14.74
C GLY A 158 -22.28 9.63 14.25
N GLN A 159 -21.25 9.09 13.58
CA GLN A 159 -20.10 9.82 13.03
C GLN A 159 -20.29 10.17 11.55
N VAL A 160 -21.43 9.81 10.96
CA VAL A 160 -21.77 10.09 9.55
C VAL A 160 -22.92 11.08 9.51
N ASP A 161 -22.81 12.08 8.64
CA ASP A 161 -23.92 12.97 8.33
C ASP A 161 -24.73 12.40 7.16
N GLU A 162 -25.87 11.79 7.48
CA GLU A 162 -26.73 11.08 6.51
C GLU A 162 -27.26 12.00 5.39
N ASP A 163 -27.51 13.27 5.68
CA ASP A 163 -28.05 14.19 4.68
C ASP A 163 -26.95 14.67 3.74
N ALA A 164 -25.75 14.92 4.25
CA ALA A 164 -24.58 15.15 3.42
C ALA A 164 -24.25 13.90 2.56
N LEU A 165 -24.29 12.69 3.14
CA LEU A 165 -24.02 11.45 2.43
C LEU A 165 -24.95 11.26 1.21
N LYS A 166 -26.26 11.56 1.36
CA LYS A 166 -27.24 11.52 0.26
C LYS A 166 -26.92 12.47 -0.89
N VAL A 167 -26.14 13.53 -0.64
CA VAL A 167 -25.68 14.48 -1.67
C VAL A 167 -24.35 14.04 -2.27
N LEU A 168 -23.40 13.63 -1.43
CA LEU A 168 -22.04 13.26 -1.85
C LEU A 168 -22.05 12.03 -2.76
N LEU A 169 -22.80 10.99 -2.40
CA LEU A 169 -22.78 9.71 -3.13
C LEU A 169 -23.23 9.87 -4.60
N PRO A 170 -24.37 10.50 -4.93
CA PRO A 170 -24.76 10.70 -6.33
C PRO A 170 -23.80 11.59 -7.13
N VAL A 171 -23.07 12.51 -6.48
CA VAL A 171 -22.05 13.33 -7.13
C VAL A 171 -20.83 12.47 -7.47
N LEU A 172 -20.32 11.69 -6.51
CA LEU A 172 -19.17 10.80 -6.72
C LEU A 172 -19.47 9.69 -7.74
N GLU A 173 -20.66 9.07 -7.67
CA GLU A 173 -21.08 8.08 -8.66
C GLU A 173 -21.19 8.67 -10.07
N ARG A 174 -21.58 9.95 -10.20
CA ARG A 174 -21.58 10.66 -11.49
C ARG A 174 -20.15 10.90 -11.98
N TRP A 175 -19.24 11.29 -11.08
CA TRP A 175 -17.84 11.54 -11.40
C TRP A 175 -17.09 10.30 -11.86
N VAL A 176 -17.46 9.12 -11.35
CA VAL A 176 -16.69 7.88 -11.56
C VAL A 176 -17.42 6.88 -12.46
N VAL A 177 -18.71 6.67 -12.22
CA VAL A 177 -19.46 5.52 -12.75
C VAL A 177 -20.35 5.92 -13.92
N THR A 178 -21.21 6.93 -13.74
CA THR A 178 -22.34 7.19 -14.66
C THR A 178 -22.16 8.40 -15.57
N GLY A 179 -21.19 9.28 -15.28
CA GLY A 179 -20.97 10.50 -16.05
C GLY A 179 -20.36 10.25 -17.43
N PRO A 180 -20.58 11.17 -18.38
CA PRO A 180 -19.98 11.11 -19.72
C PRO A 180 -18.46 11.38 -19.69
N THR A 181 -17.95 11.91 -18.59
CA THR A 181 -16.53 12.16 -18.32
C THR A 181 -16.17 11.55 -16.97
N VAL A 182 -14.90 11.23 -16.78
CA VAL A 182 -14.32 10.85 -15.49
C VAL A 182 -13.74 12.09 -14.83
N VAL A 183 -13.98 12.26 -13.53
CA VAL A 183 -13.32 13.31 -12.74
C VAL A 183 -12.17 12.67 -11.96
N GLU A 184 -11.03 13.36 -11.88
CA GLU A 184 -9.96 12.97 -10.96
C GLU A 184 -10.36 13.26 -9.52
N VAL A 185 -11.01 12.26 -8.90
CA VAL A 185 -11.58 12.36 -7.56
C VAL A 185 -10.51 12.80 -6.56
N ALA A 186 -9.36 12.13 -6.53
CA ALA A 186 -8.33 12.39 -5.53
C ALA A 186 -7.81 13.83 -5.55
N GLU A 187 -7.51 14.37 -6.74
CA GLU A 187 -7.04 15.75 -6.88
C GLU A 187 -8.16 16.76 -6.59
N SER A 188 -9.37 16.52 -7.10
CA SER A 188 -10.52 17.42 -6.87
C SER A 188 -10.84 17.55 -5.39
N LEU A 189 -10.85 16.42 -4.68
CA LEU A 189 -11.08 16.38 -3.23
C LEU A 189 -10.00 17.10 -2.45
N THR A 190 -8.72 17.00 -2.84
CA THR A 190 -7.65 17.73 -2.16
C THR A 190 -7.90 19.23 -2.15
N TYR A 191 -8.37 19.80 -3.25
CA TYR A 191 -8.70 21.23 -3.32
C TYR A 191 -9.93 21.59 -2.49
N ASP A 192 -10.99 20.79 -2.59
CA ASP A 192 -12.26 21.06 -1.90
C ASP A 192 -12.13 20.88 -0.37
N LEU A 193 -11.41 19.85 0.08
CA LEU A 193 -11.14 19.60 1.50
C LEU A 193 -10.23 20.67 2.11
N ALA A 194 -9.16 21.07 1.42
CA ALA A 194 -8.27 22.09 1.94
C ALA A 194 -8.96 23.45 2.07
N ALA A 195 -9.77 23.84 1.09
CA ALA A 195 -10.58 25.05 1.18
C ALA A 195 -11.59 24.97 2.33
N LEU A 196 -12.25 23.82 2.52
CA LEU A 196 -13.16 23.60 3.64
C LEU A 196 -12.43 23.64 4.99
N ALA A 197 -11.24 23.05 5.08
CA ALA A 197 -10.42 23.07 6.29
C ALA A 197 -10.00 24.50 6.63
N ASP A 198 -9.50 25.27 5.66
CA ASP A 198 -9.20 26.71 5.84
C ASP A 198 -10.42 27.48 6.39
N GLU A 199 -11.63 27.18 5.89
CA GLU A 199 -12.88 27.83 6.34
C GLU A 199 -13.35 27.35 7.74
N SER A 200 -13.04 26.12 8.11
CA SER A 200 -13.66 25.44 9.28
C SER A 200 -12.76 25.37 10.52
N GLY A 201 -11.56 25.96 10.48
CA GLY A 201 -10.60 25.89 11.59
C GLY A 201 -9.65 24.70 11.49
N GLY A 202 -9.25 24.33 10.27
CA GLY A 202 -8.26 23.32 9.96
C GLY A 202 -8.77 21.88 10.13
N TRP A 203 -7.83 20.98 10.43
CA TRP A 203 -8.09 19.54 10.57
C TRP A 203 -9.22 19.22 11.57
N HIS A 204 -9.26 19.93 12.70
CA HIS A 204 -10.31 19.73 13.71
C HIS A 204 -11.69 20.22 13.27
N GLY A 205 -11.75 21.14 12.32
CA GLY A 205 -13.00 21.66 11.76
C GLY A 205 -13.75 20.66 10.90
N ILE A 206 -13.03 19.73 10.27
CA ILE A 206 -13.57 18.74 9.33
C ILE A 206 -13.53 17.30 9.84
N THR A 207 -13.05 17.10 11.08
CA THR A 207 -12.93 15.78 11.71
C THR A 207 -13.55 15.72 13.11
N ASP A 208 -14.10 14.56 13.45
CA ASP A 208 -14.61 14.25 14.78
C ASP A 208 -13.56 13.44 15.56
N ALA A 209 -13.89 13.05 16.81
CA ALA A 209 -12.96 12.29 17.64
C ALA A 209 -12.71 10.87 17.12
N TRP A 210 -13.64 10.28 16.38
CA TRP A 210 -13.45 8.97 15.76
C TRP A 210 -12.46 9.06 14.61
N MET A 211 -12.70 9.97 13.66
CA MET A 211 -11.86 10.19 12.49
C MET A 211 -10.43 10.51 12.89
N ARG A 212 -10.22 11.38 13.89
CA ARG A 212 -8.86 11.72 14.35
C ARG A 212 -8.05 10.55 14.91
N ARG A 213 -8.71 9.50 15.42
CA ARG A 213 -8.03 8.32 15.95
C ARG A 213 -7.73 7.26 14.90
N HIS A 214 -8.48 7.24 13.80
CA HIS A 214 -8.44 6.16 12.81
C HIS A 214 -7.96 6.62 11.43
N ALA A 215 -7.91 7.93 11.16
CA ALA A 215 -7.25 8.48 9.99
C ALA A 215 -5.74 8.28 10.14
N SER A 216 -5.09 7.78 9.08
CA SER A 216 -3.63 7.77 9.02
C SER A 216 -3.08 9.19 8.81
N GLU A 217 -1.80 9.39 9.11
CA GLU A 217 -1.13 10.67 8.84
C GLU A 217 -1.14 11.00 7.34
N SER A 218 -1.08 10.00 6.46
CA SER A 218 -1.22 10.22 5.00
C SER A 218 -2.58 10.84 4.64
N VAL A 219 -3.67 10.43 5.30
CA VAL A 219 -5.01 11.02 5.08
C VAL A 219 -5.06 12.45 5.58
N ARG A 220 -4.46 12.74 6.74
CA ARG A 220 -4.34 14.10 7.27
C ARG A 220 -3.53 14.99 6.33
N SER A 221 -2.32 14.56 5.98
CA SER A 221 -1.43 15.26 5.06
C SER A 221 -2.12 15.51 3.71
N TRP A 222 -2.80 14.52 3.15
CA TRP A 222 -3.60 14.67 1.94
C TRP A 222 -4.69 15.74 2.06
N ALA A 223 -5.54 15.65 3.08
CA ALA A 223 -6.65 16.59 3.29
C ALA A 223 -6.16 18.03 3.55
N MET A 224 -4.97 18.19 4.12
CA MET A 224 -4.41 19.48 4.52
C MET A 224 -3.37 20.04 3.52
N SER A 225 -2.95 19.26 2.51
CA SER A 225 -1.81 19.58 1.63
C SER A 225 -1.95 20.87 0.82
N ARG A 226 -3.16 21.45 0.72
CA ARG A 226 -3.44 22.68 -0.04
C ARG A 226 -3.98 23.82 0.83
N CYS A 227 -3.95 23.69 2.15
CA CYS A 227 -4.39 24.75 3.06
C CYS A 227 -3.49 25.98 2.94
N SER A 228 -4.09 27.17 3.04
CA SER A 228 -3.39 28.46 2.85
C SER A 228 -2.57 28.86 4.08
N ALA A 229 -2.94 28.35 5.25
CA ALA A 229 -2.20 28.48 6.50
C ALA A 229 -1.62 27.10 6.86
N PRO A 230 -0.38 26.79 6.45
CA PRO A 230 0.36 25.72 7.10
C PRO A 230 0.57 26.16 8.55
N ASP A 231 -0.16 25.56 9.48
CA ASP A 231 -0.03 25.76 10.92
C ASP A 231 -0.21 27.20 11.44
N ASP A 232 -1.46 27.67 11.56
CA ASP A 232 -1.79 28.50 12.73
C ASP A 232 -1.80 27.59 13.95
N ALA A 233 -0.65 27.51 14.62
CA ALA A 233 -0.43 27.04 15.99
C ALA A 233 -1.46 25.99 16.45
N VAL A 234 -1.38 24.79 15.88
CA VAL A 234 -1.70 23.61 16.69
C VAL A 234 -0.80 23.77 17.92
N PRO A 235 -1.33 23.95 19.16
CA PRO A 235 -0.47 23.86 20.33
C PRO A 235 0.27 22.55 20.15
N GLU A 236 1.61 22.59 20.12
CA GLU A 236 2.46 21.41 19.83
C GLU A 236 1.75 20.21 20.41
N PRO A 237 1.22 19.30 19.57
CA PRO A 237 0.50 18.16 20.09
C PRO A 237 1.44 17.56 21.11
N GLU A 238 1.03 17.46 22.38
CA GLU A 238 1.74 16.75 23.43
C GLU A 238 2.43 15.57 22.77
N ALA A 239 3.76 15.65 22.62
CA ALA A 239 4.53 14.94 21.61
C ALA A 239 3.86 13.62 21.28
N LEU A 240 3.11 13.58 20.16
CA LEU A 240 2.42 12.34 19.76
C LEU A 240 3.50 11.27 19.80
N PRO A 241 3.32 10.19 20.59
CA PRO A 241 4.37 9.20 20.74
C PRO A 241 4.72 8.73 19.33
N HIS A 242 5.88 9.21 18.91
CA HIS A 242 6.47 9.17 17.59
C HIS A 242 5.98 7.96 16.81
N THR A 243 5.35 8.25 15.67
CA THR A 243 4.71 7.25 14.83
C THR A 243 5.66 6.10 14.57
N VAL A 244 5.22 4.94 15.02
CA VAL A 244 5.85 3.67 14.75
C VAL A 244 5.41 3.27 13.34
N ASP A 245 6.27 3.50 12.35
CA ASP A 245 5.97 3.08 10.99
C ASP A 245 6.55 1.69 10.71
N ARG A 246 5.96 0.99 9.75
CA ARG A 246 6.32 -0.37 9.35
C ARG A 246 6.93 -0.38 7.96
N VAL A 247 8.15 -0.89 7.86
CA VAL A 247 8.88 -1.04 6.61
C VAL A 247 9.20 -2.51 6.39
N ALA A 248 8.89 -3.02 5.19
CA ALA A 248 9.14 -4.40 4.83
C ALA A 248 10.40 -4.52 3.95
N LEU A 249 11.22 -5.55 4.20
CA LEU A 249 12.30 -5.93 3.29
C LEU A 249 12.39 -7.44 3.14
N VAL A 250 13.02 -7.88 2.05
CA VAL A 250 13.46 -9.27 1.91
C VAL A 250 14.95 -9.32 2.19
N PHE A 251 15.32 -10.09 3.21
CA PHE A 251 16.70 -10.27 3.63
C PHE A 251 17.18 -11.68 3.29
N GLY A 252 18.23 -11.76 2.48
CA GLY A 252 18.85 -13.02 2.09
C GLY A 252 20.24 -13.17 2.67
N ALA A 253 20.54 -14.35 3.22
CA ALA A 253 21.81 -14.69 3.83
C ALA A 253 22.32 -16.07 3.40
N THR A 254 23.63 -16.27 3.49
CA THR A 254 24.25 -17.58 3.32
C THR A 254 24.36 -18.24 4.68
N LEU A 255 23.72 -19.41 4.84
CA LEU A 255 23.58 -20.11 6.11
C LEU A 255 24.18 -21.52 6.03
N PRO A 256 24.77 -22.05 7.11
CA PRO A 256 25.16 -23.45 7.15
C PRO A 256 23.91 -24.34 7.10
N VAL A 257 24.00 -25.51 6.47
CA VAL A 257 22.89 -26.48 6.44
C VAL A 257 22.68 -27.10 7.81
N ARG A 258 23.77 -27.33 8.55
CA ARG A 258 23.73 -27.85 9.91
C ARG A 258 23.85 -26.72 10.92
N PRO A 259 23.14 -26.79 12.06
CA PRO A 259 23.35 -25.84 13.14
C PRO A 259 24.80 -25.82 13.60
N VAL A 260 25.29 -24.63 13.93
CA VAL A 260 26.63 -24.47 14.48
C VAL A 260 26.64 -25.06 15.89
N GLU A 261 27.58 -25.96 16.15
CA GLU A 261 27.70 -26.66 17.42
C GLU A 261 27.84 -25.65 18.58
N GLY A 262 27.03 -25.83 19.62
CA GLY A 262 27.02 -24.94 20.80
C GLY A 262 26.15 -23.68 20.70
N LEU A 263 25.61 -23.34 19.52
CA LEU A 263 24.74 -22.17 19.36
C LEU A 263 23.24 -22.49 19.47
N THR A 264 22.84 -23.75 19.26
CA THR A 264 21.43 -24.14 19.24
C THR A 264 21.20 -25.39 20.08
N ALA A 265 20.59 -25.23 21.26
CA ALA A 265 20.16 -26.35 22.11
C ALA A 265 18.90 -27.04 21.53
N GLY A 266 18.97 -27.49 20.28
CA GLY A 266 17.86 -28.13 19.55
C GLY A 266 17.15 -27.24 18.52
N SER A 267 17.53 -25.97 18.38
CA SER A 267 16.95 -25.09 17.36
C SER A 267 17.46 -25.39 15.95
N THR A 268 16.61 -25.15 14.96
CA THR A 268 16.99 -25.23 13.54
C THR A 268 17.86 -24.02 13.14
N VAL A 269 18.54 -24.11 11.99
CA VAL A 269 19.29 -22.96 11.44
C VAL A 269 18.35 -21.82 11.06
N ASP A 270 17.13 -22.12 10.61
CA ASP A 270 16.14 -21.09 10.26
C ASP A 270 15.64 -20.34 11.50
N GLU A 271 15.42 -21.04 12.61
CA GLU A 271 15.12 -20.43 13.91
C GLU A 271 16.25 -19.50 14.37
N LEU A 272 17.48 -19.99 14.30
CA LEU A 272 18.65 -19.18 14.65
C LEU A 272 18.77 -17.95 13.75
N PHE A 273 18.60 -18.13 12.43
CA PHE A 273 18.62 -17.05 11.45
C PHE A 273 17.58 -15.99 11.77
N ALA A 274 16.33 -16.39 12.01
CA ALA A 274 15.26 -15.46 12.33
C ALA A 274 15.51 -14.71 13.65
N ALA A 275 15.97 -15.41 14.69
CA ALA A 275 16.31 -14.83 15.98
C ALA A 275 17.44 -13.80 15.87
N LEU A 276 18.49 -14.09 15.09
CA LEU A 276 19.62 -13.19 14.89
C LEU A 276 19.21 -11.95 14.09
N VAL A 277 18.43 -12.12 13.02
CA VAL A 277 17.89 -11.00 12.24
C VAL A 277 16.99 -10.14 13.12
N ALA A 278 16.05 -10.71 13.87
CA ALA A 278 15.17 -9.96 14.75
C ALA A 278 15.94 -9.19 15.84
N ARG A 279 17.00 -9.80 16.40
CA ARG A 279 17.89 -9.18 17.38
C ARG A 279 18.71 -8.03 16.80
N ALA A 280 18.97 -8.00 15.50
CA ALA A 280 19.67 -6.89 14.88
C ALA A 280 18.89 -5.56 14.99
N ALA A 281 17.56 -5.62 15.09
CA ALA A 281 16.73 -4.42 15.21
C ALA A 281 17.02 -3.58 16.48
N TYR A 282 17.61 -4.14 17.54
CA TYR A 282 18.02 -3.37 18.73
C TYR A 282 19.29 -2.55 18.52
N ARG A 283 19.99 -2.79 17.42
CA ARG A 283 21.26 -2.16 17.07
C ARG A 283 21.11 -1.23 15.87
N LEU A 284 19.88 -0.87 15.47
CA LEU A 284 19.72 0.05 14.37
C LEU A 284 20.36 1.39 14.73
N GLU A 285 21.24 1.82 13.85
CA GLU A 285 22.06 3.00 13.98
C GLU A 285 22.05 3.66 12.61
N ARG A 286 21.80 4.96 12.55
CA ARG A 286 21.73 5.68 11.29
C ARG A 286 23.13 5.87 10.71
N ALA A 287 23.39 5.39 9.51
CA ALA A 287 24.75 5.41 8.93
C ALA A 287 25.38 6.80 8.85
N GLU A 288 24.59 7.84 8.56
CA GLU A 288 25.08 9.22 8.36
C GLU A 288 25.35 9.95 9.68
N THR A 289 24.62 9.60 10.75
CA THR A 289 24.68 10.33 12.03
C THR A 289 25.29 9.52 13.17
N GLY A 290 25.35 8.20 13.04
CA GLY A 290 25.71 7.27 14.13
C GLY A 290 24.66 7.20 15.24
N GLU A 291 23.47 7.78 15.03
CA GLU A 291 22.43 7.84 16.06
C GLU A 291 21.66 6.50 16.10
N ARG A 292 21.55 5.92 17.30
CA ARG A 292 20.78 4.70 17.52
C ARG A 292 19.31 5.00 17.76
N TYR A 293 18.45 4.16 17.23
CA TYR A 293 17.00 4.33 17.34
C TYR A 293 16.28 3.02 17.65
N PRO A 294 15.18 3.07 18.42
CA PRO A 294 14.47 1.86 18.80
C PRO A 294 13.68 1.31 17.61
N ALA A 295 13.89 0.02 17.34
CA ALA A 295 13.12 -0.72 16.35
C ALA A 295 12.84 -2.15 16.83
N ARG A 296 11.76 -2.72 16.28
CA ARG A 296 11.38 -4.12 16.39
C ARG A 296 11.39 -4.72 15.00
N ALA A 297 11.77 -5.99 14.87
CA ALA A 297 11.61 -6.72 13.63
C ALA A 297 10.80 -8.01 13.86
N ASP A 298 9.77 -8.22 13.03
CA ASP A 298 9.11 -9.52 12.90
C ASP A 298 9.70 -10.22 11.67
N VAL A 299 10.05 -11.51 11.80
CA VAL A 299 10.83 -12.24 10.79
C VAL A 299 10.11 -13.53 10.38
N TRP A 300 9.97 -13.70 9.07
CA TRP A 300 9.31 -14.82 8.40
C TRP A 300 10.31 -15.50 7.47
N VAL A 301 10.83 -16.66 7.87
CA VAL A 301 11.83 -17.39 7.07
C VAL A 301 11.13 -18.20 5.98
N GLN A 302 11.56 -18.02 4.74
CA GLN A 302 11.03 -18.73 3.58
C GLN A 302 11.61 -20.15 3.52
N PRO A 303 10.79 -21.19 3.41
CA PRO A 303 11.26 -22.58 3.36
C PRO A 303 12.01 -22.90 2.06
N LYS A 304 11.74 -22.13 1.00
CA LYS A 304 12.47 -22.19 -0.27
C LYS A 304 12.82 -20.76 -0.68
N PRO A 305 14.13 -20.42 -0.83
CA PRO A 305 14.50 -19.10 -1.34
C PRO A 305 13.96 -18.91 -2.76
N GLN A 306 13.52 -17.70 -3.08
CA GLN A 306 12.99 -17.40 -4.41
C GLN A 306 14.10 -17.23 -5.43
N PHE A 307 15.26 -16.76 -4.98
CA PHE A 307 16.45 -16.61 -5.81
C PHE A 307 17.24 -17.92 -5.89
N ALA A 308 17.65 -18.29 -7.11
CA ALA A 308 18.45 -19.48 -7.34
C ALA A 308 19.75 -19.42 -6.54
N THR A 309 20.09 -20.53 -5.87
CA THR A 309 21.44 -20.75 -5.35
C THR A 309 22.42 -20.78 -6.52
N PRO A 310 23.50 -19.98 -6.51
CA PRO A 310 24.61 -20.17 -7.42
C PRO A 310 25.10 -21.63 -7.39
N GLU A 311 25.40 -22.20 -8.55
CA GLU A 311 25.82 -23.60 -8.70
C GLU A 311 27.11 -23.94 -7.91
N ASP A 312 27.88 -22.91 -7.55
CA ASP A 312 29.21 -23.04 -6.94
C ASP A 312 29.24 -22.90 -5.40
N TRP A 313 28.13 -23.09 -4.70
CA TRP A 313 28.13 -22.96 -3.24
C TRP A 313 28.88 -24.10 -2.54
N PRO A 314 29.71 -23.81 -1.51
CA PRO A 314 30.41 -24.84 -0.77
C PRO A 314 29.45 -25.87 -0.17
N GLU A 315 29.86 -27.13 -0.16
CA GLU A 315 29.08 -28.20 0.46
C GLU A 315 28.77 -27.87 1.93
N GLY A 316 27.52 -28.07 2.34
CA GLY A 316 27.06 -27.76 3.69
C GLY A 316 26.59 -26.32 3.90
N TRP A 317 26.43 -25.52 2.84
CA TRP A 317 25.85 -24.17 2.88
C TRP A 317 24.59 -24.06 2.01
N ARG A 318 23.65 -23.18 2.39
CA ARG A 318 22.39 -22.93 1.66
C ARG A 318 21.93 -21.48 1.79
N ARG A 319 21.18 -21.00 0.79
CA ARG A 319 20.60 -19.65 0.83
C ARG A 319 19.41 -19.67 1.78
N GLY A 320 19.45 -18.82 2.80
CA GLY A 320 18.30 -18.44 3.60
C GLY A 320 17.70 -17.15 3.07
N GLU A 321 16.39 -17.04 3.12
CA GLU A 321 15.66 -15.83 2.76
C GLU A 321 14.58 -15.60 3.81
N ALA A 322 14.41 -14.37 4.24
CA ALA A 322 13.37 -13.99 5.18
C ALA A 322 12.70 -12.69 4.75
N LEU A 323 11.37 -12.65 4.91
CA LEU A 323 10.63 -11.40 4.94
C LEU A 323 10.82 -10.81 6.35
N VAL A 324 11.22 -9.54 6.41
CA VAL A 324 11.45 -8.82 7.66
C VAL A 324 10.55 -7.59 7.67
N MET A 325 9.70 -7.49 8.69
CA MET A 325 8.90 -6.29 8.94
C MET A 325 9.54 -5.51 10.08
N VAL A 326 10.13 -4.37 9.76
CA VAL A 326 10.76 -3.47 10.73
C VAL A 326 9.74 -2.44 11.16
N THR A 327 9.56 -2.35 12.47
CA THR A 327 8.66 -1.44 13.15
C THR A 327 9.54 -0.48 13.95
N ALA A 328 9.75 0.74 13.45
CA ALA A 328 10.70 1.68 14.03
C ALA A 328 10.03 2.99 14.42
N ARG A 329 10.51 3.61 15.50
CA ARG A 329 10.11 4.97 15.88
C ARG A 329 10.80 5.93 14.92
N ARG A 330 10.05 6.63 14.06
CA ARG A 330 10.61 7.64 13.14
C ARG A 330 11.19 8.82 13.93
N PRO A 331 12.52 9.01 13.98
CA PRO A 331 13.12 10.13 14.70
C PRO A 331 13.40 11.34 13.79
N TRP A 332 13.35 11.21 12.46
CA TRP A 332 13.94 12.21 11.57
C TRP A 332 13.03 12.82 10.49
N GLU A 333 11.77 12.36 10.36
CA GLU A 333 10.76 12.89 9.40
C GLU A 333 11.33 13.13 7.97
N ALA A 334 12.23 12.25 7.51
CA ALA A 334 12.92 12.44 6.25
C ALA A 334 12.16 11.79 5.07
N PRO A 335 12.15 12.38 3.86
CA PRO A 335 11.45 11.81 2.70
C PRO A 335 11.90 10.41 2.28
N GLU A 336 13.08 9.98 2.71
CA GLU A 336 13.72 8.69 2.37
C GLU A 336 13.92 7.81 3.62
N GLU A 337 13.17 8.08 4.70
CA GLU A 337 13.35 7.40 5.99
C GLU A 337 13.17 5.88 5.88
N ASP A 338 12.21 5.41 5.07
CA ASP A 338 11.97 3.97 4.89
C ASP A 338 13.17 3.27 4.21
N THR A 339 13.76 3.90 3.19
CA THR A 339 14.95 3.35 2.50
C THR A 339 16.13 3.24 3.45
N ALA A 340 16.29 4.22 4.33
CA ALA A 340 17.35 4.20 5.32
C ALA A 340 17.12 3.17 6.42
N VAL A 341 15.88 3.03 6.91
CA VAL A 341 15.54 1.97 7.88
C VAL A 341 15.83 0.58 7.29
N VAL A 342 15.54 0.37 6.00
CA VAL A 342 15.93 -0.86 5.30
C VAL A 342 17.45 -1.01 5.29
N ALA A 343 18.20 0.02 4.86
CA ALA A 343 19.66 -0.05 4.78
C ALA A 343 20.31 -0.34 6.14
N ASP A 344 19.86 0.34 7.20
CA ASP A 344 20.34 0.15 8.57
C ASP A 344 19.99 -1.25 9.10
N MET A 345 18.79 -1.75 8.79
CA MET A 345 18.39 -3.12 9.15
C MET A 345 19.25 -4.16 8.43
N VAL A 346 19.50 -4.00 7.13
CA VAL A 346 20.36 -4.92 6.35
C VAL A 346 21.76 -4.97 6.92
N ARG A 347 22.34 -3.80 7.23
CA ARG A 347 23.67 -3.70 7.81
C ARG A 347 23.74 -4.36 9.20
N ALA A 348 22.82 -4.02 10.10
CA ALA A 348 22.79 -4.59 11.44
C ALA A 348 22.59 -6.11 11.41
N ALA A 349 21.72 -6.62 10.52
CA ALA A 349 21.49 -8.05 10.37
C ALA A 349 22.71 -8.78 9.82
N ALA A 350 23.39 -8.21 8.83
CA ALA A 350 24.63 -8.77 8.28
C ALA A 350 25.75 -8.82 9.33
N GLU A 351 25.95 -7.74 10.08
CA GLU A 351 26.92 -7.68 11.19
C GLU A 351 26.59 -8.75 12.25
N GLN A 352 25.33 -8.84 12.68
CA GLN A 352 24.90 -9.80 13.70
C GLN A 352 25.07 -11.26 13.25
N LEU A 353 24.90 -11.55 11.96
CA LEU A 353 25.14 -12.89 11.41
C LEU A 353 26.64 -13.19 11.29
N HIS A 354 27.46 -12.21 10.90
CA HIS A 354 28.92 -12.39 10.81
C HIS A 354 29.57 -12.63 12.17
N GLU A 355 29.03 -12.04 13.24
CA GLU A 355 29.49 -12.28 14.62
C GLU A 355 29.27 -13.74 15.09
N VAL A 356 28.22 -14.39 14.59
CA VAL A 356 27.71 -15.65 15.15
C VAL A 356 27.96 -16.84 14.24
N LEU A 357 27.81 -16.66 12.93
CA LEU A 357 28.00 -17.72 11.95
C LEU A 357 29.48 -17.82 11.56
N PRO A 358 29.98 -19.03 11.26
CA PRO A 358 31.32 -19.19 10.72
C PRO A 358 31.47 -18.42 9.40
N PRO A 359 32.68 -17.97 9.04
CA PRO A 359 32.90 -17.37 7.73
C PRO A 359 32.70 -18.42 6.63
N LEU A 360 32.19 -17.97 5.47
CA LEU A 360 32.04 -18.82 4.29
C LEU A 360 33.45 -19.19 3.76
N PRO A 361 33.77 -20.49 3.59
CA PRO A 361 35.09 -20.88 3.07
C PRO A 361 35.37 -20.27 1.71
N GLY A 362 36.53 -19.62 1.55
CA GLY A 362 36.97 -19.03 0.29
C GLY A 362 36.31 -17.69 -0.08
N HIS A 363 35.45 -17.14 0.78
CA HIS A 363 34.82 -15.84 0.56
C HIS A 363 35.01 -14.95 1.78
N GLU A 364 35.83 -13.90 1.65
CA GLU A 364 36.10 -12.94 2.73
C GLU A 364 34.86 -12.13 3.15
N LEU A 365 33.83 -12.08 2.29
CA LEU A 365 32.55 -11.42 2.55
C LEU A 365 31.42 -12.40 2.19
N ALA A 366 30.70 -12.89 3.20
CA ALA A 366 29.45 -13.58 2.98
C ALA A 366 28.46 -12.60 2.32
N GLY A 367 27.87 -13.00 1.19
CA GLY A 367 26.94 -12.17 0.42
C GLY A 367 25.58 -12.01 1.10
N HIS A 368 25.54 -11.26 2.20
CA HIS A 368 24.30 -10.77 2.78
C HIS A 368 23.76 -9.66 1.88
N ALA A 369 22.50 -9.79 1.47
CA ALA A 369 21.84 -8.79 0.65
C ALA A 369 20.42 -8.64 1.16
N GLY A 370 19.98 -7.40 1.34
CA GLY A 370 18.58 -7.08 1.50
C GLY A 370 18.13 -6.12 0.42
N ILE A 371 16.89 -6.30 -0.02
CA ILE A 371 16.24 -5.36 -0.92
C ILE A 371 14.91 -4.92 -0.29
N PRO A 372 14.51 -3.65 -0.47
CA PRO A 372 13.17 -3.20 -0.08
C PRO A 372 12.11 -4.14 -0.65
N PHE A 373 11.07 -4.41 0.11
CA PHE A 373 10.05 -5.37 -0.32
C PHE A 373 9.32 -4.86 -1.58
N GLU A 374 9.24 -3.55 -1.80
CA GLU A 374 8.68 -2.92 -3.02
C GLU A 374 9.52 -3.27 -4.24
N MET A 375 10.84 -3.25 -4.09
CA MET A 375 11.78 -3.66 -5.14
C MET A 375 11.67 -5.16 -5.40
N HIS A 376 11.52 -5.97 -4.36
CA HIS A 376 11.29 -7.41 -4.50
C HIS A 376 9.96 -7.71 -5.21
N ALA A 377 8.89 -7.01 -4.86
CA ALA A 377 7.58 -7.12 -5.49
C ALA A 377 7.66 -6.74 -6.97
N ALA A 378 8.32 -5.63 -7.29
CA ALA A 378 8.55 -5.19 -8.67
C ALA A 378 9.33 -6.24 -9.50
N LEU A 379 10.40 -6.83 -8.94
CA LEU A 379 11.17 -7.90 -9.58
C LEU A 379 10.33 -9.16 -9.84
N ASN A 380 9.29 -9.39 -9.06
CA ASN A 380 8.33 -10.48 -9.23
C ASN A 380 7.08 -10.09 -10.05
N GLY A 381 7.09 -8.93 -10.71
CA GLY A 381 5.96 -8.45 -11.52
C GLY A 381 4.76 -7.94 -10.71
N ALA A 382 4.88 -7.83 -9.39
CA ALA A 382 3.86 -7.30 -8.48
C ALA A 382 4.01 -5.78 -8.33
N ILE A 383 3.69 -5.04 -9.38
CA ILE A 383 3.90 -3.58 -9.46
C ILE A 383 2.72 -2.78 -8.86
N ALA A 384 1.54 -3.40 -8.70
CA ALA A 384 0.36 -2.76 -8.13
C ALA A 384 0.29 -2.90 -6.60
N PRO A 385 -0.18 -1.90 -5.84
CA PRO A 385 -0.31 -1.98 -4.38
C PRO A 385 -1.12 -3.19 -3.88
N ALA A 386 -2.19 -3.58 -4.58
CA ALA A 386 -2.96 -4.78 -4.22
C ALA A 386 -2.20 -6.09 -4.45
N SER A 387 -1.24 -6.09 -5.37
CA SER A 387 -0.33 -7.22 -5.59
C SER A 387 0.75 -7.27 -4.51
N PHE A 388 1.12 -6.14 -3.92
CA PHE A 388 2.05 -6.04 -2.80
C PHE A 388 1.45 -6.63 -1.52
N ASP A 389 0.23 -6.22 -1.14
CA ASP A 389 -0.46 -6.78 0.04
C ASP A 389 -0.69 -8.29 -0.11
N ARG A 390 -1.03 -8.74 -1.32
CA ARG A 390 -1.19 -10.16 -1.63
C ARG A 390 0.13 -10.91 -1.53
N LEU A 391 1.21 -10.39 -2.12
CA LEU A 391 2.53 -11.00 -2.03
C LEU A 391 3.02 -11.06 -0.58
N LEU A 392 2.77 -10.01 0.21
CA LEU A 392 3.09 -9.98 1.63
C LEU A 392 2.34 -11.08 2.39
N ALA A 393 1.03 -11.20 2.17
CA ALA A 393 0.20 -12.23 2.78
C ALA A 393 0.64 -13.65 2.36
N GLU A 394 0.95 -13.86 1.08
CA GLU A 394 1.45 -15.14 0.57
C GLU A 394 2.82 -15.51 1.18
N MET A 395 3.73 -14.53 1.31
CA MET A 395 5.03 -14.74 1.95
C MET A 395 4.89 -15.02 3.44
N GLN A 396 3.92 -14.39 4.12
CA GLN A 396 3.60 -14.66 5.52
C GLN A 396 2.98 -16.05 5.72
N GLU A 397 2.08 -16.48 4.85
CA GLU A 397 1.41 -17.78 4.91
C GLU A 397 2.39 -18.95 4.69
N ARG A 398 3.37 -18.77 3.78
CA ARG A 398 4.36 -19.80 3.45
C ARG A 398 5.53 -19.88 4.41
N ALA A 399 5.77 -18.82 5.19
CA ALA A 399 6.91 -18.74 6.06
C ALA A 399 6.62 -19.33 7.44
N VAL A 400 7.67 -19.84 8.08
CA VAL A 400 7.61 -20.12 9.50
C VAL A 400 7.83 -18.79 10.23
N HIS A 401 6.80 -18.33 10.94
CA HIS A 401 6.88 -17.10 11.73
C HIS A 401 7.67 -17.35 13.00
N TYR A 402 8.78 -16.64 13.14
CA TYR A 402 9.56 -16.60 14.36
C TYR A 402 9.40 -15.22 14.98
N GLY A 403 8.36 -15.07 15.79
CA GLY A 403 8.06 -13.83 16.49
C GLY A 403 9.07 -13.58 17.61
N HIS A 404 10.19 -12.94 17.29
CA HIS A 404 11.17 -12.50 18.28
C HIS A 404 10.98 -11.01 18.58
N THR A 405 9.98 -10.71 19.41
CA THR A 405 9.90 -9.39 20.05
C THR A 405 10.90 -9.39 21.20
N VAL A 406 12.01 -8.66 21.08
CA VAL A 406 12.83 -8.35 22.24
C VAL A 406 12.37 -6.98 22.78
N MET A 407 12.04 -6.95 24.05
CA MET A 407 11.74 -5.72 24.77
C MET A 407 12.93 -4.77 24.65
N ALA A 408 12.89 -3.67 23.90
CA ALA A 408 13.71 -2.52 24.29
C ALA A 408 13.13 -2.06 25.64
N GLU A 409 13.80 -2.45 26.73
CA GLU A 409 13.30 -2.18 28.08
C GLU A 409 13.09 -0.67 28.29
N THR A 410 11.95 -0.35 28.90
CA THR A 410 11.59 0.95 29.51
C THR A 410 11.29 2.13 28.57
N GLU A 411 10.25 2.00 27.72
CA GLU A 411 9.20 3.02 27.51
C GLU A 411 7.99 2.52 26.67
N PHE A 412 7.58 1.26 26.90
CA PHE A 412 6.31 0.68 26.40
C PHE A 412 5.54 0.16 27.64
N ASP A 413 4.42 0.77 28.02
CA ASP A 413 3.71 0.48 29.29
C ASP A 413 3.22 -1.00 29.36
N PRO A 414 3.67 -1.79 30.37
CA PRO A 414 3.44 -3.22 30.49
C PRO A 414 2.09 -3.63 31.13
N ARG A 415 1.05 -2.79 31.14
CA ARG A 415 -0.26 -3.14 31.73
C ARG A 415 -1.31 -3.69 30.76
N GLN A 416 -1.04 -3.76 29.46
CA GLN A 416 -2.01 -4.29 28.49
C GLN A 416 -1.41 -5.45 27.69
N ASN A 417 -1.87 -6.66 28.05
CA ASN A 417 -1.75 -7.92 27.32
C ASN A 417 -0.42 -8.67 27.41
N LEU A 418 -0.26 -9.43 28.49
CA LEU A 418 0.36 -10.76 28.44
C LEU A 418 -0.71 -11.80 28.79
N PRO A 419 -0.96 -12.85 27.97
CA PRO A 419 -1.39 -14.12 28.53
C PRO A 419 -0.21 -14.70 29.33
N SER A 420 -0.47 -15.00 30.59
CA SER A 420 0.50 -15.54 31.54
C SER A 420 1.14 -16.84 31.04
N ALA A 421 2.47 -16.86 30.95
CA ALA A 421 3.23 -18.10 30.86
C ALA A 421 3.27 -18.78 32.24
N SER A 422 2.57 -19.90 32.39
CA SER A 422 2.98 -20.93 33.34
C SER A 422 2.62 -22.32 32.81
N SER A 423 3.64 -23.18 32.79
CA SER A 423 3.64 -24.62 32.48
C SER A 423 3.70 -25.03 31.00
N THR A 424 4.88 -25.54 30.66
CA THR A 424 5.20 -26.60 29.69
C THR A 424 4.04 -27.46 29.21
N GLY A 425 3.90 -27.52 27.89
CA GLY A 425 3.23 -28.60 27.16
C GLY A 425 3.40 -28.35 25.65
N TYR A 426 4.32 -29.07 25.00
CA TYR A 426 4.30 -29.19 23.55
C TYR A 426 2.95 -29.80 23.15
N VAL A 427 2.11 -29.03 22.45
CA VAL A 427 1.00 -29.58 21.67
C VAL A 427 1.38 -29.40 20.21
N VAL A 428 1.79 -30.52 19.60
CA VAL A 428 1.78 -30.64 18.15
C VAL A 428 0.32 -30.82 17.76
N ASP A 429 -0.30 -29.75 17.26
CA ASP A 429 -1.64 -29.84 16.69
C ASP A 429 -1.50 -30.52 15.32
N THR A 430 -1.86 -31.81 15.28
CA THR A 430 -1.97 -32.56 14.03
C THR A 430 -3.38 -32.33 13.49
N ALA A 431 -3.47 -31.88 12.25
CA ALA A 431 -4.72 -31.67 11.53
C ALA A 431 -5.65 -32.91 11.63
N PRO A 432 -6.98 -32.71 11.65
CA PRO A 432 -7.92 -33.82 11.70
C PRO A 432 -7.83 -34.64 10.40
N SER A 433 -7.44 -35.89 10.55
CA SER A 433 -7.57 -36.91 9.52
C SER A 433 -9.07 -37.13 9.26
N HIS A 434 -9.51 -36.79 8.05
CA HIS A 434 -10.79 -37.25 7.54
C HIS A 434 -10.81 -38.78 7.51
N GLY A 435 -11.86 -39.34 8.11
CA GLY A 435 -12.07 -40.77 8.24
C GLY A 435 -12.06 -41.49 6.88
N LEU A 436 -11.25 -42.54 6.83
CA LEU A 436 -11.35 -43.57 5.80
C LEU A 436 -12.63 -44.36 6.05
N VAL A 437 -13.53 -44.29 5.08
CA VAL A 437 -14.63 -45.23 4.89
C VAL A 437 -14.02 -46.56 4.44
N GLU A 438 -14.30 -47.60 5.21
CA GLU A 438 -14.01 -49.00 4.91
C GLU A 438 -14.77 -49.42 3.64
N VAL A 439 -14.05 -49.73 2.56
CA VAL A 439 -14.61 -50.35 1.36
C VAL A 439 -14.03 -51.76 1.25
N ASP A 440 -14.90 -52.73 1.48
CA ASP A 440 -14.67 -54.15 1.21
C ASP A 440 -14.27 -54.37 -0.26
N HIS A 441 -13.13 -55.02 -0.46
CA HIS A 441 -12.82 -55.67 -1.73
C HIS A 441 -12.41 -57.14 -1.53
N PRO A 442 -12.85 -58.05 -2.42
CA PRO A 442 -12.84 -59.48 -2.17
C PRO A 442 -11.47 -60.12 -2.41
N GLN A 443 -11.21 -61.17 -1.65
CA GLN A 443 -10.07 -62.07 -1.79
C GLN A 443 -10.02 -62.69 -3.20
N ALA A 444 -8.88 -62.54 -3.87
CA ALA A 444 -8.51 -63.33 -5.04
C ALA A 444 -7.77 -64.61 -4.60
N ASN A 445 -8.25 -65.74 -5.12
CA ASN A 445 -7.79 -67.11 -4.88
C ASN A 445 -6.34 -67.38 -5.33
N PRO A 446 -5.69 -68.44 -4.78
CA PRO A 446 -4.34 -68.86 -5.17
C PRO A 446 -4.32 -69.64 -6.50
N PRO A 447 -3.17 -69.73 -7.19
CA PRO A 447 -3.08 -70.44 -8.45
C PRO A 447 -3.01 -71.96 -8.24
N GLY A 448 -4.01 -72.65 -8.77
CA GLY A 448 -4.03 -74.10 -8.93
C GLY A 448 -3.18 -74.56 -10.11
N ARG A 449 -2.45 -75.66 -9.89
CA ARG A 449 -1.72 -76.46 -10.88
C ARG A 449 -2.68 -77.24 -11.79
N GLY A 450 -2.20 -77.50 -13.02
CA GLY A 450 -2.68 -78.49 -13.99
C GLY A 450 -2.69 -77.85 -15.39
N GLY A 451 -1.98 -78.29 -16.42
CA GLY A 451 -1.42 -79.60 -16.75
C GLY A 451 -2.15 -80.18 -17.96
N VAL A 452 -1.38 -80.42 -19.05
CA VAL A 452 -1.59 -81.42 -20.14
C VAL A 452 -2.24 -80.95 -21.46
N GLU A 453 -1.42 -81.06 -22.53
CA GLU A 453 -1.61 -81.49 -23.96
C GLU A 453 -2.81 -80.94 -24.78
N ASP A 454 -2.70 -80.59 -26.07
CA ASP A 454 -1.90 -81.11 -27.21
C ASP A 454 -0.96 -80.10 -27.90
#